data_AF-H8IW08-F1
#
_entry.id   AF-H8IW08-F1
#
_cell.length_a   1.000
_cell.length_b   1.000
_cell.length_c   1.000
_cell.angle_alpha   90.00
_cell.angle_beta   90.00
_cell.angle_gamma   90.00
#
_symmetry.space_group_name_H-M   'P 1'
#
loop_
_entity.id
_entity.type
_entity.pdbx_description
1 polymer ?
#
loop_
_entity_poly.entity_id
_entity_poly.type
_entity_poly.pdbx_seq_one_letter_code
_entity_poly.pdbx_strand_id
1 'polypeptide(L)'
;MINRDAARTRPNFWQFVRYCCGGRLPDSMRDWVRNDLAGKGASARMMRRVAVPAVVVLAPFWLIPTTLDVHLSMTLPILIPFVYFSHALNKVWRRHMLAVHDLDPELVDELARKRDARMHQSYIERYGPRPED
;
A
#
# COMPACT_ATOMS: atom_id res chain seq x y z
N MET A 1 30.15 -1.88 -18.84
CA MET A 1 28.70 -2.14 -18.99
C MET A 1 27.96 -0.83 -18.76
N ILE A 2 27.38 -0.24 -19.82
CA ILE A 2 26.68 1.06 -19.75
C ILE A 2 25.41 0.86 -18.94
N ASN A 3 25.34 1.47 -17.76
CA ASN A 3 24.21 1.36 -16.84
C ASN A 3 23.03 2.21 -17.38
N ARG A 4 22.16 1.59 -18.19
CA ARG A 4 20.95 2.22 -18.77
C ARG A 4 19.90 2.64 -17.73
N ASP A 5 20.14 2.39 -16.44
CA ASP A 5 19.21 2.65 -15.34
C ASP A 5 19.24 4.11 -14.82
N ALA A 6 20.20 4.92 -15.27
CA ALA A 6 20.35 6.31 -14.81
C ALA A 6 19.21 7.25 -15.28
N ALA A 7 18.49 6.89 -16.35
CA ALA A 7 17.41 7.73 -16.92
C ALA A 7 15.99 7.24 -16.59
N ARG A 8 15.82 6.06 -15.98
CA ARG A 8 14.49 5.47 -15.74
C ARG A 8 13.96 5.86 -14.36
N THR A 9 12.94 6.70 -14.34
CA THR A 9 12.22 7.15 -13.13
C THR A 9 11.11 6.20 -12.67
N ARG A 10 10.95 5.03 -13.31
CA ARG A 10 9.96 4.01 -12.93
C ARG A 10 10.57 2.60 -12.91
N PRO A 11 10.26 1.77 -11.91
CA PRO A 11 10.78 0.41 -11.81
C PRO A 11 10.22 -0.47 -12.92
N ASN A 12 11.03 -1.40 -13.42
CA ASN A 12 10.55 -2.48 -14.27
C ASN A 12 9.71 -3.49 -13.47
N PHE A 13 8.92 -4.34 -14.13
CA PHE A 13 8.08 -5.35 -13.45
C PHE A 13 8.85 -6.20 -12.45
N TRP A 14 10.02 -6.73 -12.82
CA TRP A 14 10.87 -7.52 -11.92
C TRP A 14 11.43 -6.71 -10.75
N GLN A 15 11.82 -5.45 -10.98
CA GLN A 15 12.29 -4.56 -9.93
C GLN A 15 11.15 -4.19 -8.97
N PHE A 16 9.93 -4.05 -9.49
CA PHE A 16 8.72 -3.81 -8.73
C PHE A 16 8.34 -5.03 -7.88
N VAL A 17 8.42 -6.25 -8.42
CA VAL A 17 8.19 -7.48 -7.65
C VAL A 17 9.24 -7.61 -6.55
N ARG A 18 10.54 -7.43 -6.87
CA ARG A 18 11.62 -7.44 -5.88
C ARG A 18 11.39 -6.40 -4.78
N TYR A 19 10.95 -5.20 -5.16
CA TYR A 19 10.58 -4.13 -4.25
C TYR A 19 9.40 -4.51 -3.36
N CYS A 20 8.35 -5.14 -3.89
CA CYS A 20 7.23 -5.65 -3.09
C CYS A 20 7.69 -6.70 -2.07
N CYS A 21 8.70 -7.52 -2.40
CA CYS A 21 9.34 -8.47 -1.49
C CYS A 21 10.34 -7.83 -0.51
N GLY A 22 10.47 -6.50 -0.46
CA GLY A 22 11.35 -5.78 0.47
C GLY A 22 12.74 -5.43 -0.09
N GLY A 23 12.99 -5.65 -1.38
CA GLY A 23 14.28 -5.31 -1.99
C GLY A 23 14.45 -3.81 -2.27
N ARG A 24 15.67 -3.31 -2.05
CA ARG A 24 16.06 -1.92 -2.37
C ARG A 24 16.03 -1.68 -3.88
N LEU A 25 15.35 -0.64 -4.33
CA LEU A 25 15.46 -0.08 -5.69
C LEU A 25 16.70 0.82 -5.86
N PRO A 26 17.23 1.00 -7.10
CA PRO A 26 18.34 1.92 -7.37
C PRO A 26 18.02 3.36 -6.94
N ASP A 27 19.04 4.11 -6.52
CA ASP A 27 18.88 5.46 -5.98
C ASP A 27 18.29 6.45 -7.00
N SER A 28 18.42 6.20 -8.31
CA SER A 28 17.76 6.99 -9.37
C SER A 28 16.23 6.95 -9.31
N MET A 29 15.64 5.97 -8.60
CA MET A 29 14.19 5.82 -8.41
C MET A 29 13.72 6.24 -7.01
N ARG A 30 14.57 6.90 -6.22
CA ARG A 30 14.26 7.28 -4.84
C ARG A 30 13.07 8.24 -4.74
N ASP A 31 12.88 9.12 -5.72
CA ASP A 31 11.69 9.98 -5.80
C ASP A 31 10.41 9.22 -6.14
N TRP A 32 10.50 8.14 -6.93
CA TRP A 32 9.38 7.25 -7.17
C TRP A 32 9.00 6.50 -5.88
N VAL A 33 9.99 5.98 -5.15
CA VAL A 33 9.78 5.30 -3.86
C VAL A 33 9.20 6.26 -2.82
N ARG A 34 9.72 7.49 -2.74
CA ARG A 34 9.17 8.54 -1.89
C ARG A 34 7.71 8.80 -2.22
N ASN A 35 7.36 9.00 -3.49
CA ASN A 35 5.97 9.19 -3.89
C ASN A 35 5.08 7.95 -3.67
N ASP A 36 5.64 6.75 -3.78
CA ASP A 36 4.88 5.52 -3.57
C ASP A 36 4.58 5.29 -2.08
N LEU A 37 5.59 5.43 -1.22
CA LEU A 37 5.49 5.22 0.23
C LEU A 37 4.87 6.42 0.96
N ALA A 38 5.06 7.64 0.47
CA ALA A 38 4.66 8.89 1.12
C ALA A 38 3.52 9.62 0.37
N GLY A 39 3.18 9.22 -0.86
CA GLY A 39 2.14 9.91 -1.64
C GLY A 39 0.71 9.64 -1.19
N LYS A 40 -0.22 10.49 -1.64
CA LYS A 40 -1.67 10.34 -1.43
C LYS A 40 -2.10 8.95 -1.94
N GLY A 41 -2.74 8.16 -1.07
CA GLY A 41 -3.18 6.80 -1.40
C GLY A 41 -2.13 5.70 -1.30
N ALA A 42 -0.96 5.94 -0.69
CA ALA A 42 0.08 4.92 -0.45
C ALA A 42 -0.49 3.66 0.22
N SER A 43 -1.31 3.82 1.26
CA SER A 43 -1.97 2.69 1.92
C SER A 43 -2.91 1.92 0.98
N ALA A 44 -3.66 2.62 0.13
CA ALA A 44 -4.58 1.97 -0.83
C ALA A 44 -3.82 1.22 -1.94
N ARG A 45 -2.68 1.76 -2.41
CA ARG A 45 -1.80 1.06 -3.36
C ARG A 45 -1.21 -0.21 -2.77
N MET A 46 -0.77 -0.16 -1.51
CA MET A 46 -0.28 -1.35 -0.82
C MET A 46 -1.40 -2.38 -0.60
N MET A 47 -2.58 -1.92 -0.17
CA MET A 47 -3.74 -2.81 0.02
C MET A 47 -4.14 -3.49 -1.30
N ARG A 48 -4.06 -2.78 -2.43
CA ARG A 48 -4.23 -3.37 -3.77
C ARG A 48 -3.13 -4.36 -4.13
N ARG A 49 -1.85 -4.07 -3.83
CA ARG A 49 -0.72 -5.00 -4.07
C ARG A 49 -0.89 -6.31 -3.34
N VAL A 50 -1.52 -6.29 -2.17
CA VAL A 50 -1.75 -7.48 -1.35
C VAL A 50 -3.04 -8.19 -1.76
N ALA A 51 -4.12 -7.45 -2.06
CA ALA A 51 -5.38 -8.01 -2.52
C ALA A 51 -5.30 -8.65 -3.92
N VAL A 52 -4.50 -8.11 -4.83
CA VAL A 52 -4.40 -8.61 -6.22
C VAL A 52 -3.94 -10.08 -6.27
N PRO A 53 -2.84 -10.50 -5.60
CA PRO A 53 -2.46 -11.91 -5.53
C PRO A 53 -3.56 -12.81 -4.98
N ALA A 54 -4.25 -12.39 -3.91
CA ALA A 54 -5.35 -13.15 -3.34
C ALA A 54 -6.49 -13.33 -4.35
N VAL A 55 -6.90 -12.28 -5.04
CA VAL A 55 -7.94 -12.33 -6.09
C VAL A 55 -7.50 -13.21 -7.26
N VAL A 56 -6.24 -13.14 -7.69
CA VAL A 56 -5.70 -13.99 -8.77
C VAL A 56 -5.75 -15.47 -8.39
N VAL A 57 -5.43 -15.82 -7.14
CA VAL A 57 -5.51 -17.20 -6.64
C VAL A 57 -6.96 -17.66 -6.50
N LEU A 58 -7.87 -16.77 -6.12
CA LEU A 58 -9.29 -17.08 -5.93
C LEU A 58 -10.10 -17.11 -7.24
N ALA A 59 -9.66 -16.38 -8.27
CA ALA A 59 -10.39 -16.25 -9.54
C ALA A 59 -10.67 -17.61 -10.23
N PRO A 60 -9.76 -18.59 -10.26
CA PRO A 60 -10.05 -19.92 -10.80
C PRO A 60 -11.12 -20.67 -10.02
N PHE A 61 -11.22 -20.49 -8.70
CA PHE A 61 -12.24 -21.17 -7.89
C PHE A 61 -13.64 -20.74 -8.28
N TRP A 62 -13.81 -19.47 -8.67
CA TRP A 62 -15.09 -18.92 -9.15
C TRP A 62 -15.56 -19.48 -10.50
N LEU A 63 -14.70 -20.16 -11.27
CA LEU A 63 -15.09 -20.85 -12.50
C LEU A 63 -15.80 -22.19 -12.22
N ILE A 64 -15.73 -22.70 -10.99
CA ILE A 64 -16.42 -23.92 -10.58
C ILE A 64 -17.88 -23.57 -10.26
N PRO A 65 -18.86 -24.22 -10.91
CA PRO A 65 -20.27 -23.99 -10.64
C PRO A 65 -20.64 -24.59 -9.27
N THR A 66 -20.46 -23.81 -8.21
CA THR A 66 -20.94 -24.09 -6.86
C THR A 66 -21.79 -22.93 -6.35
N THR A 67 -22.46 -23.10 -5.23
CA THR A 67 -23.31 -22.05 -4.65
C THR A 67 -22.47 -20.87 -4.13
N LEU A 68 -23.03 -19.66 -4.20
CA LEU A 68 -22.35 -18.44 -3.73
C LEU A 68 -21.96 -18.55 -2.24
N ASP A 69 -22.77 -19.24 -1.44
CA ASP A 69 -22.52 -19.47 -0.02
C ASP A 69 -21.24 -20.32 0.22
N VAL A 70 -20.98 -21.30 -0.66
CA VAL A 70 -19.76 -22.11 -0.59
C VAL A 70 -18.54 -21.27 -0.97
N HIS A 71 -18.63 -20.44 -2.01
CA HIS A 71 -17.55 -19.52 -2.38
C HIS A 71 -17.21 -18.54 -1.25
N LEU A 72 -18.23 -17.95 -0.62
CA LEU A 72 -18.06 -17.01 0.49
C LEU A 72 -17.45 -17.69 1.72
N SER A 73 -17.94 -18.86 2.09
CA SER A 73 -17.46 -19.59 3.26
C SER A 73 -16.01 -20.09 3.12
N MET A 74 -15.54 -20.35 1.90
CA MET A 74 -14.12 -20.68 1.64
C MET A 74 -13.24 -19.44 1.52
N THR A 75 -13.76 -18.35 0.95
CA THR A 75 -12.99 -17.14 0.66
C THR A 75 -12.84 -16.22 1.86
N LEU A 76 -13.93 -15.98 2.60
CA LEU A 76 -13.95 -15.02 3.71
C LEU A 76 -12.96 -15.36 4.83
N PRO A 77 -12.85 -16.62 5.30
CA PRO A 77 -11.90 -16.95 6.38
C PRO A 77 -10.44 -16.75 5.98
N ILE A 78 -10.12 -16.81 4.68
CA ILE A 78 -8.77 -16.52 4.17
C ILE A 78 -8.59 -15.01 4.02
N LEU A 79 -9.60 -14.32 3.46
CA LEU A 79 -9.52 -12.92 3.07
C LEU A 79 -9.52 -11.98 4.29
N ILE A 80 -10.33 -12.27 5.32
CA ILE A 80 -10.44 -11.44 6.54
C ILE A 80 -9.08 -11.31 7.27
N PRO A 81 -8.43 -12.39 7.74
CA PRO A 81 -7.15 -12.28 8.42
C PRO A 81 -6.07 -11.71 7.49
N PHE A 82 -6.09 -12.06 6.21
CA PHE A 82 -5.14 -11.53 5.24
C PHE A 82 -5.22 -10.00 5.09
N VAL A 83 -6.42 -9.43 4.99
CA VAL A 83 -6.64 -7.98 4.97
C VAL A 83 -6.23 -7.35 6.30
N TYR A 84 -6.59 -7.97 7.42
CA TYR A 84 -6.24 -7.49 8.77
C TYR A 84 -4.71 -7.42 8.97
N PHE A 85 -4.00 -8.52 8.73
CA PHE A 85 -2.54 -8.58 8.84
C PHE A 85 -1.87 -7.65 7.84
N SER A 86 -2.37 -7.58 6.61
CA SER A 86 -1.87 -6.62 5.61
C SER A 86 -1.99 -5.19 6.11
N HIS A 87 -3.12 -4.82 6.72
CA HIS A 87 -3.33 -3.48 7.26
C HIS A 87 -2.36 -3.19 8.40
N ALA A 88 -2.20 -4.13 9.35
CA ALA A 88 -1.31 -4.00 10.49
C ALA A 88 0.17 -3.90 10.07
N LEU A 89 0.62 -4.78 9.17
CA LEU A 89 1.99 -4.83 8.68
C LEU A 89 2.34 -3.66 7.76
N ASN A 90 1.36 -3.03 7.10
CA ASN A 90 1.60 -1.94 6.16
C ASN A 90 2.35 -0.76 6.81
N LYS A 91 2.03 -0.40 8.07
CA LYS A 91 2.76 0.68 8.76
C LYS A 91 4.22 0.29 8.99
N VAL A 92 4.46 -0.92 9.49
CA VAL A 92 5.81 -1.44 9.77
C VAL A 92 6.63 -1.55 8.49
N TRP A 93 6.07 -2.13 7.44
CA TRP A 93 6.73 -2.30 6.14
C TRP A 93 7.07 -0.96 5.50
N ARG A 94 6.15 0.03 5.51
CA ARG A 94 6.42 1.37 4.96
C ARG A 94 7.58 2.05 5.70
N ARG A 95 7.60 1.95 7.03
CA ARG A 95 8.67 2.50 7.86
C ARG A 95 10.01 1.81 7.57
N HIS A 96 10.01 0.48 7.47
CA HIS A 96 11.19 -0.30 7.11
C HIS A 96 11.70 0.06 5.71
N MET A 97 10.83 0.15 4.71
CA MET A 97 11.23 0.49 3.35
C MET A 97 11.75 1.91 3.20
N LEU A 98 11.26 2.88 3.98
CA LEU A 98 11.88 4.21 4.03
C LEU A 98 13.32 4.12 4.56
N ALA A 99 13.54 3.38 5.65
CA ALA A 99 14.87 3.17 6.21
C ALA A 99 15.81 2.45 5.23
N VAL A 100 15.34 1.41 4.51
CA VAL A 100 16.10 0.70 3.46
C VAL A 100 16.55 1.64 2.33
N HIS A 101 15.81 2.72 2.12
CA HIS A 101 16.04 3.73 1.09
C HIS A 101 16.71 5.01 1.62
N ASP A 102 17.26 4.98 2.83
CA ASP A 102 17.89 6.12 3.52
C ASP A 102 16.94 7.33 3.64
N LEU A 103 15.63 7.10 3.65
CA LEU A 103 14.60 8.13 3.80
C LEU A 103 14.13 8.17 5.26
N ASP A 104 13.71 9.35 5.71
CA ASP A 104 13.22 9.56 7.07
C ASP A 104 12.00 8.66 7.37
N PRO A 105 12.09 7.74 8.34
CA PRO A 105 10.98 6.86 8.71
C PRO A 105 9.77 7.61 9.29
N GLU A 106 9.95 8.82 9.83
CA GLU A 106 8.88 9.63 10.42
C GLU A 106 7.94 10.26 9.38
N LEU A 107 8.35 10.29 8.10
CA LEU A 107 7.52 10.74 6.98
C LEU A 107 6.17 9.99 6.91
N VAL A 108 6.10 8.74 7.39
CA VAL A 108 4.84 7.98 7.45
C VAL A 108 3.83 8.63 8.40
N ASP A 109 4.30 9.08 9.56
CA ASP A 109 3.45 9.63 10.63
C ASP A 109 3.08 11.09 10.37
N GLU A 110 3.99 11.90 9.81
CA GLU A 110 3.67 13.26 9.36
C GLU A 110 2.57 13.30 8.30
N LEU A 111 2.57 12.35 7.37
CA LEU A 111 1.57 12.29 6.31
C LEU A 111 0.24 11.72 6.78
N ALA A 112 0.23 10.78 7.73
CA ALA A 112 -0.99 10.35 8.41
C ALA A 112 -1.65 11.57 9.09
N ARG A 113 -0.85 12.36 9.82
CA ARG A 113 -1.29 13.62 10.44
C ARG A 113 -1.81 14.63 9.42
N LYS A 114 -1.09 14.90 8.32
CA LYS A 114 -1.57 15.81 7.25
C LYS A 114 -2.85 15.31 6.56
N ARG A 115 -3.04 14.00 6.42
CA ARG A 115 -4.27 13.43 5.84
C ARG A 115 -5.46 13.65 6.77
N ASP A 116 -5.29 13.34 8.04
CA ASP A 116 -6.36 13.46 9.02
C ASP A 116 -6.70 14.94 9.29
N ALA A 117 -5.71 15.83 9.22
CA ALA A 117 -5.91 17.29 9.24
C ALA A 117 -6.74 17.78 8.03
N ARG A 118 -6.48 17.28 6.81
CA ARG A 118 -7.31 17.61 5.64
C ARG A 118 -8.73 17.07 5.75
N MET A 119 -8.92 15.88 6.30
CA MET A 119 -10.25 15.34 6.59
C MET A 119 -10.98 16.20 7.62
N HIS A 120 -10.28 16.62 8.68
CA HIS A 120 -10.82 17.54 9.68
C HIS A 120 -11.18 18.89 9.07
N GLN A 121 -10.35 19.48 8.22
CA GLN A 121 -10.68 20.73 7.52
C GLN A 121 -11.93 20.59 6.65
N SER A 122 -12.04 19.52 5.85
CA SER A 122 -13.25 19.27 5.05
C SER A 122 -14.49 18.97 5.88
N TYR A 123 -14.31 18.42 7.09
CA TYR A 123 -15.40 18.20 8.03
C TYR A 123 -15.85 19.53 8.66
N ILE A 124 -14.92 20.36 9.12
CA ILE A 124 -15.19 21.69 9.69
C ILE A 124 -15.88 22.60 8.67
N GLU A 125 -15.45 22.54 7.40
CA GLU A 125 -16.06 23.32 6.32
C GLU A 125 -17.49 22.88 6.01
N ARG A 126 -17.81 21.59 6.19
CA ARG A 126 -19.12 21.02 5.85
C ARG A 126 -20.11 20.94 7.02
N TYR A 127 -19.62 20.80 8.25
CA TYR A 127 -20.42 20.54 9.45
C TYR A 127 -20.13 21.49 10.62
N GLY A 128 -19.17 22.40 10.49
CA GLY A 128 -18.76 23.33 11.54
C GLY A 128 -17.74 22.73 12.52
N PRO A 129 -17.11 23.57 13.37
CA PRO A 129 -16.18 23.12 14.40
C PRO A 129 -16.89 22.21 15.41
N ARG A 130 -16.19 21.20 15.92
CA ARG A 130 -16.71 20.38 17.03
C ARG A 130 -16.84 21.29 18.26
N PRO A 131 -17.97 21.30 18.98
CA PRO A 131 -18.07 22.00 20.25
C PRO A 131 -17.00 21.44 21.21
N GLU A 132 -16.24 22.33 21.82
CA GLU A 132 -15.30 21.97 22.89
C GLU A 132 -16.10 21.98 24.19
N ASP A 133 -16.32 20.79 24.76
CA ASP A 133 -16.89 20.62 26.10
C ASP A 133 -15.83 20.88 27.18
#